data_AF-A0A9D6N5E5-F1
#
_entry.id   AF-A0A9D6N5E5-F1
#
_cell.length_a   1.000
_cell.length_b   1.000
_cell.length_c   1.000
_cell.angle_alpha   90.00
_cell.angle_beta   90.00
_cell.angle_gamma   90.00
#
_symmetry.space_group_name_H-M   'P 1'
#
loop_
_entity.id
_entity.type
_entity.pdbx_description
1 polymer ?
#
loop_
_entity_poly.entity_id
_entity_poly.type
_entity_poly.pdbx_seq_one_letter_code
_entity_poly.pdbx_strand_id
1 'polypeptide(L)' 'MTSYCTLAFLGWPEIVAILVIVMVLFGAKKLPELARGLGSGIKEFKKASKDEPS' A
#
# COMPACT_ATOMS: atom_id res chain seq x y z
N MET A 1 -18.16 -8.34 26.98
CA MET A 1 -18.19 -8.60 25.53
C MET A 1 -18.21 -7.31 24.71
N THR A 2 -18.97 -6.28 25.11
CA THR A 2 -19.04 -5.00 24.39
C THR A 2 -17.77 -4.14 24.50
N SER A 3 -16.99 -4.25 25.58
CA SER A 3 -15.78 -3.42 25.82
C SER A 3 -14.51 -3.86 25.06
N TYR A 4 -14.44 -5.09 24.54
CA TYR A 4 -13.30 -5.54 23.72
C TYR A 4 -13.42 -5.08 22.25
N CYS A 5 -14.63 -4.74 21.82
CA CYS A 5 -14.90 -4.24 20.48
C CYS A 5 -14.36 -2.80 20.33
N THR A 6 -14.55 -1.94 21.34
CA THR A 6 -14.13 -0.52 21.32
C THR A 6 -12.62 -0.29 21.28
N LEU A 7 -11.81 -1.18 21.85
CA LEU A 7 -10.34 -1.10 21.76
C LEU A 7 -9.82 -1.51 20.38
N ALA A 8 -10.50 -2.44 19.68
CA ALA A 8 -10.23 -2.71 18.27
C ALA A 8 -10.65 -1.53 17.37
N PHE A 9 -11.60 -0.70 17.81
CA PHE A 9 -12.07 0.48 17.10
C PHE A 9 -11.18 1.74 17.24
N LEU A 10 -10.11 1.76 18.04
CA LEU A 10 -9.30 2.98 18.21
C LEU A 10 -8.13 3.13 17.22
N GLY A 11 -7.80 2.09 16.44
CA GLY A 11 -6.72 2.17 15.43
C GLY A 11 -7.08 1.57 14.08
N TRP A 12 -7.79 0.43 14.07
CA TRP A 12 -8.15 -0.25 12.83
C TRP A 12 -9.16 0.51 11.94
N PRO A 13 -10.26 1.08 12.47
CA PRO A 13 -11.24 1.74 11.61
C PRO A 13 -10.74 3.06 11.03
N GLU A 14 -9.82 3.76 11.70
CA GLU A 14 -9.25 5.01 11.20
C GLU A 14 -8.38 4.76 9.95
N ILE A 15 -7.53 3.71 10.01
CA ILE A 15 -6.76 3.24 8.85
C ILE A 15 -7.68 2.79 7.71
N VAL A 16 -8.75 2.04 8.02
CA VAL A 16 -9.72 1.59 7.03
C VAL A 16 -10.46 2.77 6.39
N ALA A 17 -10.86 3.77 7.17
CA ALA A 17 -11.52 4.97 6.66
C ALA A 17 -10.62 5.75 5.69
N ILE A 18 -9.34 5.95 6.04
CA ILE A 18 -8.37 6.59 5.14
C ILE A 18 -8.19 5.77 3.86
N LEU A 19 -8.06 4.44 3.98
CA LEU A 19 -7.96 3.55 2.83
C LEU A 19 -9.16 3.67 1.89
N VAL A 20 -10.37 3.75 2.44
CA VAL A 20 -11.61 3.93 1.65
C VAL A 20 -11.61 5.28 0.94
N ILE A 21 -11.22 6.36 1.61
CA ILE A 21 -11.12 7.70 0.97
C ILE A 21 -10.12 7.68 -0.19
N VAL A 22 -8.93 7.13 0.04
CA VAL A 22 -7.90 6.96 -1.01
C VAL A 22 -8.44 6.09 -2.15
N MET A 23 -9.17 5.02 -1.85
CA MET A 23 -9.78 4.15 -2.85
C MET A 23 -10.86 4.85 -3.68
N VAL A 24 -11.60 5.79 -3.12
CA VAL A 24 -12.61 6.58 -3.84
C VAL A 24 -11.94 7.64 -4.72
N LEU A 25 -10.91 8.31 -4.22
CA LEU A 25 -10.20 9.35 -4.95
C LEU A 25 -9.34 8.80 -6.09
N PHE A 26 -8.57 7.75 -5.82
CA PHE A 26 -7.66 7.15 -6.78
C PHE A 26 -8.29 5.97 -7.53
N GLY A 27 -9.29 5.31 -6.98
CA GLY A 27 -9.88 4.10 -7.52
C GLY A 27 -9.11 2.84 -7.08
N ALA A 28 -9.85 1.76 -6.81
CA ALA A 28 -9.28 0.48 -6.36
C ALA A 28 -8.28 -0.16 -7.32
N LYS A 29 -8.32 0.24 -8.60
CA LYS A 29 -7.42 -0.26 -9.64
C LYS A 29 -6.13 0.55 -9.77
N LYS A 30 -6.10 1.83 -9.37
CA LYS A 30 -4.91 2.69 -9.54
C LYS A 30 -3.83 2.44 -8.51
N LEU A 31 -4.21 2.14 -7.27
CA LEU A 31 -3.26 1.74 -6.22
C LEU A 31 -2.38 0.53 -6.63
N PRO A 32 -2.95 -0.61 -7.09
CA PRO A 32 -2.15 -1.75 -7.55
C PRO A 32 -1.46 -1.51 -8.89
N GLU A 33 -2.01 -0.69 -9.78
CA GLU A 33 -1.39 -0.31 -11.06
C GLU A 33 -0.10 0.51 -10.82
N LEU A 34 -0.15 1.50 -9.92
CA LEU A 34 1.01 2.27 -9.47
C LEU A 34 2.04 1.41 -8.75
N ALA A 35 1.59 0.52 -7.85
CA ALA A 35 2.49 -0.39 -7.14
C ALA A 35 3.20 -1.37 -8.09
N ARG A 36 2.51 -1.87 -9.12
CA ARG A 36 3.11 -2.72 -10.17
C ARG A 36 4.12 -1.94 -11.01
N GLY A 37 3.79 -0.72 -11.43
CA GLY A 37 4.72 0.14 -12.17
C GLY A 37 5.98 0.47 -11.36
N LEU A 38 5.81 0.89 -10.12
CA LEU A 38 6.90 1.18 -9.19
C LEU A 38 7.74 -0.08 -8.89
N GLY A 39 7.10 -1.22 -8.65
CA GLY A 39 7.77 -2.49 -8.38
C GLY A 39 8.62 -2.96 -9.55
N SER A 40 8.12 -2.84 -10.79
CA SER A 40 8.91 -3.12 -11.99
C SER A 40 10.09 -2.16 -12.15
N GLY A 41 9.89 -0.86 -11.92
CA GLY A 41 10.98 0.14 -11.96
C GLY A 41 12.08 -0.13 -10.94
N ILE A 42 11.70 -0.43 -9.69
CA ILE A 42 12.65 -0.80 -8.62
C ILE A 42 13.39 -2.10 -8.97
N LYS A 43 12.70 -3.09 -9.56
CA LYS A 43 13.31 -4.36 -9.97
C LYS A 43 14.37 -4.16 -11.06
N GLU A 44 14.06 -3.36 -12.08
CA GLU A 44 15.00 -3.02 -13.16
C GLU A 44 16.17 -2.19 -12.63
N PHE A 45 15.91 -1.20 -11.77
CA PHE A 45 16.95 -0.40 -11.10
C PHE A 45 17.90 -1.29 -10.30
N LYS A 46 17.35 -2.18 -9.47
CA LYS A 46 18.14 -3.11 -8.66
C LYS A 46 18.93 -4.10 -9.53
N LYS A 47 18.41 -4.49 -10.70
CA LYS A 47 19.11 -5.37 -11.63
C LYS A 47 20.28 -4.64 -12.28
N ALA A 48 20.08 -3.43 -12.78
CA ALA A 48 21.14 -2.60 -13.35
C ALA A 48 22.25 -2.30 -12.31
N SER A 49 21.89 -2.01 -11.06
CA SER A 49 22.88 -1.78 -9.99
C SER A 49 23.56 -3.05 -9.48
N LYS A 50 23.04 -4.26 -9.78
CA LYS A 50 23.67 -5.54 -9.41
C LYS A 50 24.56 -6.12 -10.51
N ASP A 51 24.36 -5.68 -11.75
CA ASP A 51 25.14 -6.09 -12.92
C ASP A 51 26.37 -5.18 -13.13
N GLU A 52 26.71 -4.33 -12.15
CA GLU A 52 28.00 -3.64 -12.10
C GLU A 52 29.07 -4.68 -11.72
N PRO A 53 29.86 -5.20 -12.67
CA PRO A 53 30.84 -6.23 -12.39
C PRO A 53 32.04 -5.52 -11.74
N SER A 54 32.15 -5.68 -10.42
CA SER A 54 33.41 -5.52 -9.70
C SER A 54 34.45 -6.51 -10.21
#